data_AF-A0A5E4UCI3-F1
#
_entry.id   AF-A0A5E4UCI3-F1
#
_cell.length_a   1.000
_cell.length_b   1.000
_cell.length_c   1.000
_cell.angle_alpha   90.00
_cell.angle_beta   90.00
_cell.angle_gamma   90.00
#
_symmetry.space_group_name_H-M   'P 1'
#
loop_
_entity.id
_entity.type
_entity.pdbx_description
1 polymer ?
#
loop_
_entity_poly.entity_id
_entity_poly.type
_entity_poly.pdbx_seq_one_letter_code
_entity_poly.pdbx_strand_id
1 'polypeptide(L)'
;MKKLCLTALIALCSATLVPAAFAAEHSAAHTAKKPAPKKRAPAKKKATVAAAPVQPDEGSEQWSCKENQKLFIKGDMKRDQILTMFFDGRNYKLPRQQTTTGADRFYDAASGMDLVVIPAKAMLFTHRDGGSRLADECATQAMAEQNKLAPTQSAELIKVTN
;
A
#
# COMPACT_ATOMS: atom_id res chain seq x y z
N MET A 1 -16.64 33.50 30.87
CA MET A 1 -18.10 33.39 31.14
C MET A 1 -18.79 33.33 29.78
N LYS A 2 -19.63 32.37 29.37
CA LYS A 2 -20.63 31.57 30.08
C LYS A 2 -20.58 30.10 29.60
N LYS A 3 -20.79 29.19 30.55
CA LYS A 3 -21.25 27.80 30.33
C LYS A 3 -22.77 27.83 30.16
N LEU A 4 -23.33 26.95 29.33
CA LEU A 4 -24.67 26.33 29.47
C LEU A 4 -24.77 25.26 28.35
N CYS A 5 -24.67 23.96 28.67
CA CYS A 5 -25.76 23.05 29.11
C CYS A 5 -26.71 22.71 27.94
N LEU A 6 -26.81 21.47 27.44
CA LEU A 6 -27.29 20.20 28.03
C LEU A 6 -28.68 19.87 27.46
N THR A 7 -28.80 18.78 26.68
CA THR A 7 -30.00 17.95 26.39
C THR A 7 -29.60 16.95 25.28
N ALA A 8 -29.38 15.64 25.50
CA ALA A 8 -30.29 14.56 25.92
C ALA A 8 -31.47 14.35 24.96
N LEU A 9 -31.48 13.24 24.19
CA LEU A 9 -32.50 12.16 24.21
C LEU A 9 -32.71 11.39 22.86
N ILE A 10 -32.78 10.06 22.99
CA ILE A 10 -33.68 9.08 22.29
C ILE A 10 -33.34 8.79 20.81
N ALA A 11 -32.68 7.67 20.48
CA ALA A 11 -33.21 6.29 20.31
C ALA A 11 -34.19 6.14 19.13
N LEU A 12 -33.82 5.32 18.12
CA LEU A 12 -34.77 4.42 17.45
C LEU A 12 -34.07 3.27 16.71
N CYS A 13 -34.51 2.06 17.04
CA CYS A 13 -34.19 0.80 16.38
C CYS A 13 -34.63 0.79 14.91
N SER A 14 -33.83 0.12 14.07
CA SER A 14 -34.34 -0.63 12.93
C SER A 14 -33.51 -1.90 12.76
N ALA A 15 -34.10 -3.02 13.15
CA ALA A 15 -33.59 -4.36 12.95
C ALA A 15 -33.63 -4.72 11.46
N THR A 16 -32.51 -5.15 10.88
CA THR A 16 -32.50 -5.80 9.57
C THR A 16 -32.85 -7.27 9.75
N LEU A 17 -34.05 -7.63 9.30
CA LEU A 17 -34.51 -9.01 9.20
C LEU A 17 -33.80 -9.71 8.03
N VAL A 18 -33.18 -10.84 8.33
CA VAL A 18 -32.67 -11.83 7.38
C VAL A 18 -33.80 -12.82 7.06
N PRO A 19 -34.05 -13.16 5.78
CA PRO A 19 -34.72 -14.41 5.45
C PRO A 19 -33.69 -15.49 5.10
N ALA A 20 -33.75 -16.57 5.86
CA ALA A 20 -33.14 -17.86 5.54
C ALA A 20 -33.91 -18.51 4.37
N ALA A 21 -33.19 -19.08 3.42
CA ALA A 21 -33.71 -20.07 2.48
C ALA A 21 -32.77 -21.28 2.51
N PHE A 22 -33.00 -22.18 3.47
CA PHE A 22 -32.52 -23.56 3.41
C PHE A 22 -33.74 -24.44 3.15
N ALA A 23 -33.80 -25.01 1.95
CA ALA A 23 -34.71 -26.11 1.65
C ALA A 23 -34.05 -27.42 2.12
N ALA A 24 -34.71 -28.10 3.06
CA ALA A 24 -34.67 -29.55 3.23
C ALA A 24 -35.25 -30.21 1.96
N GLU A 25 -35.09 -31.47 1.59
CA GLU A 25 -34.75 -32.77 2.19
C GLU A 25 -34.54 -33.69 0.93
N HIS A 26 -33.95 -34.86 0.87
CA HIS A 26 -34.13 -36.07 1.66
C HIS A 26 -33.24 -37.17 1.02
N SER A 27 -32.97 -38.21 1.81
CA SER A 27 -32.86 -39.62 1.42
C SER A 27 -31.50 -40.30 1.28
N ALA A 28 -31.43 -41.35 2.09
CA ALA A 28 -30.89 -42.68 1.82
C ALA A 28 -29.44 -42.96 2.22
N ALA A 29 -29.37 -43.47 3.46
CA ALA A 29 -28.47 -44.53 3.92
C ALA A 29 -27.77 -45.36 2.83
N HIS A 30 -26.46 -45.52 2.96
CA HIS A 30 -25.80 -46.79 2.68
C HIS A 30 -24.64 -47.04 3.67
N THR A 31 -24.77 -48.18 4.32
CA THR A 31 -23.85 -48.86 5.22
C THR A 31 -22.54 -49.31 4.55
N ALA A 32 -21.47 -49.26 5.34
CA ALA A 32 -20.36 -50.22 5.41
C ALA A 32 -19.40 -50.38 4.19
N LYS A 33 -18.14 -49.97 4.36
CA LYS A 33 -16.99 -50.85 4.65
C LYS A 33 -15.67 -50.08 4.58
N LYS A 34 -14.91 -50.18 5.66
CA LYS A 34 -13.51 -49.77 5.80
C LYS A 34 -12.60 -50.86 5.20
N PRO A 35 -11.62 -50.51 4.36
CA PRO A 35 -10.37 -51.26 4.31
C PRO A 35 -9.13 -50.36 4.51
N ALA A 36 -8.29 -50.82 5.43
CA ALA A 36 -6.87 -50.57 5.73
C ALA A 36 -6.10 -49.39 5.06
N PRO A 37 -5.29 -48.64 5.86
CA PRO A 37 -4.41 -47.60 5.33
C PRO A 37 -3.18 -48.23 4.64
N LYS A 38 -3.02 -47.97 3.35
CA LYS A 38 -1.74 -48.23 2.66
C LYS A 38 -0.69 -47.26 3.20
N LYS A 39 0.39 -47.83 3.77
CA LYS A 39 1.59 -47.11 4.18
C LYS A 39 2.11 -46.29 3.00
N ARG A 40 2.01 -44.96 3.12
CA ARG A 40 2.63 -44.01 2.19
C ARG A 40 4.07 -43.83 2.67
N ALA A 41 5.03 -44.08 1.79
CA ALA A 41 6.44 -43.83 2.04
C ALA A 41 6.66 -42.37 2.50
N PRO A 42 7.62 -42.09 3.39
CA PRO A 42 7.87 -40.74 3.85
C PRO A 42 8.30 -39.88 2.66
N ALA A 43 7.43 -38.98 2.24
CA ALA A 43 7.78 -37.93 1.31
C ALA A 43 8.96 -37.16 1.93
N LYS A 44 10.11 -37.20 1.25
CA LYS A 44 11.26 -36.37 1.58
C LYS A 44 10.75 -34.94 1.77
N LYS A 45 10.85 -34.44 3.00
CA LYS A 45 10.63 -33.03 3.31
C LYS A 45 11.58 -32.25 2.41
N LYS A 46 11.05 -31.62 1.35
CA LYS A 46 11.80 -30.59 0.64
C LYS A 46 12.14 -29.55 1.69
N ALA A 47 13.43 -29.39 1.96
CA ALA A 47 13.93 -28.30 2.76
C ALA A 47 13.35 -27.02 2.17
N THR A 48 12.50 -26.34 2.93
CA THR A 48 12.10 -24.97 2.66
C THR A 48 13.37 -24.14 2.75
N VAL A 49 13.94 -23.84 1.58
CA VAL A 49 14.96 -22.79 1.47
C VAL A 49 14.31 -21.53 2.02
N ALA A 50 14.83 -21.01 3.12
CA ALA A 50 14.40 -19.74 3.66
C ALA A 50 14.56 -18.69 2.54
N ALA A 51 13.46 -18.04 2.16
CA ALA A 51 13.48 -16.99 1.16
C ALA A 51 14.38 -15.85 1.67
N ALA A 52 15.36 -15.45 0.86
CA ALA A 52 16.19 -14.29 1.17
C ALA A 52 15.31 -13.03 1.33
N PRO A 53 15.69 -12.08 2.20
CA PRO A 53 14.95 -10.83 2.34
C PRO A 53 14.92 -10.10 0.99
N VAL A 54 13.73 -9.65 0.59
CA VAL A 54 13.54 -8.88 -0.64
C VAL A 54 14.36 -7.60 -0.54
N GLN A 55 15.15 -7.31 -1.57
CA GLN A 55 15.99 -6.11 -1.66
C GLN A 55 15.34 -5.09 -2.61
N PRO A 56 15.69 -3.80 -2.49
CA PRO A 56 15.37 -2.81 -3.51
C PRO A 56 15.87 -3.24 -4.88
N ASP A 57 15.14 -2.88 -5.94
CA ASP A 57 15.56 -3.16 -7.31
C ASP A 57 16.88 -2.42 -7.63
N GLU A 58 17.78 -3.05 -8.38
CA GLU A 58 19.03 -2.44 -8.83
C GLU A 58 18.78 -1.12 -9.57
N GLY A 59 19.56 -0.08 -9.23
CA GLY A 59 19.40 1.28 -9.78
C GLY A 59 18.22 2.07 -9.19
N SER A 60 17.65 1.63 -8.07
CA SER A 60 16.75 2.48 -7.28
C SER A 60 17.54 3.56 -6.56
N GLU A 61 17.04 4.80 -6.59
CA GLU A 61 17.58 5.91 -5.82
C GLU A 61 17.05 5.87 -4.39
N GLN A 62 17.91 6.06 -3.40
CA GLN A 62 17.51 6.12 -1.99
C GLN A 62 16.98 7.50 -1.63
N TRP A 63 15.82 7.51 -0.96
CA TRP A 63 15.18 8.67 -0.39
C TRP A 63 15.15 8.50 1.13
N SER A 64 15.82 9.40 1.84
CA SER A 64 15.87 9.42 3.29
C SER A 64 14.73 10.29 3.81
N CYS A 65 13.97 9.76 4.77
CA CYS A 65 12.80 10.42 5.31
C CYS A 65 12.97 10.76 6.78
N LYS A 66 11.98 11.48 7.30
CA LYS A 66 11.80 11.66 8.73
C LYS A 66 11.65 10.30 9.43
N GLU A 67 11.94 10.28 10.73
CA GLU A 67 11.82 9.09 11.60
C GLU A 67 12.70 7.90 11.17
N ASN A 68 13.79 8.18 10.43
CA ASN A 68 14.73 7.17 9.91
C ASN A 68 14.11 6.19 8.90
N GLN A 69 12.96 6.54 8.32
CA GLN A 69 12.35 5.76 7.25
C GLN A 69 13.14 5.95 5.94
N LYS A 70 13.09 4.92 5.09
CA LYS A 70 13.78 4.91 3.80
C LYS A 70 12.85 4.40 2.70
N LEU A 71 12.85 5.09 1.58
CA LEU A 71 12.24 4.60 0.34
C LEU A 71 13.34 4.43 -0.69
N PHE A 72 13.14 3.49 -1.60
CA PHE A 72 13.95 3.40 -2.79
C PHE A 72 13.04 3.50 -3.99
N ILE A 73 13.38 4.38 -4.93
CA ILE A 73 12.54 4.68 -6.07
C ILE A 73 13.30 4.41 -7.36
N LYS A 74 12.67 3.64 -8.24
CA LYS A 74 13.18 3.30 -9.56
C LYS A 74 12.19 3.72 -10.63
N GLY A 75 12.70 4.46 -11.60
CA GLY A 75 11.96 4.99 -12.75
C GLY A 75 12.23 6.47 -12.95
N ASP A 76 11.81 6.99 -14.10
CA ASP A 76 11.87 8.40 -14.45
C ASP A 76 10.55 9.09 -14.08
N MET A 77 10.57 9.87 -13.00
CA MET A 77 9.41 10.64 -12.54
C MET A 77 8.94 11.72 -13.53
N LYS A 78 9.66 12.00 -14.61
CA LYS A 78 9.24 12.93 -15.68
C LYS A 78 8.43 12.23 -16.75
N ARG A 79 8.73 10.97 -17.04
CA ARG A 79 8.23 10.26 -18.23
C ARG A 79 7.40 9.02 -17.91
N ASP A 80 7.79 8.29 -16.87
CA ASP A 80 7.22 6.98 -16.61
C ASP A 80 5.79 7.10 -16.10
N GLN A 81 4.94 6.22 -16.62
CA GLN A 81 3.56 6.08 -16.17
C GLN A 81 3.43 5.14 -14.97
N ILE A 82 4.45 4.33 -14.71
CA ILE A 82 4.49 3.42 -13.57
C ILE A 82 5.85 3.55 -12.92
N LEU A 83 5.85 3.98 -11.67
CA LEU A 83 7.04 4.08 -10.83
C LEU A 83 7.19 2.81 -10.00
N THR A 84 8.41 2.34 -9.78
CA THR A 84 8.65 1.24 -8.84
C THR A 84 9.21 1.82 -7.54
N MET A 85 8.58 1.47 -6.43
CA MET A 85 8.97 1.94 -5.12
C MET A 85 9.18 0.75 -4.20
N PHE A 86 10.36 0.63 -3.61
CA PHE A 86 10.61 -0.30 -2.53
C PHE A 86 10.39 0.39 -1.18
N PHE A 87 9.51 -0.19 -0.37
CA PHE A 87 9.21 0.27 0.99
C PHE A 87 8.85 -0.92 1.86
N ASP A 88 9.34 -0.94 3.11
CA ASP A 88 8.98 -1.98 4.09
C ASP A 88 9.12 -3.41 3.55
N GLY A 89 10.27 -3.71 2.93
CA GLY A 89 10.60 -5.04 2.42
C GLY A 89 9.85 -5.46 1.15
N ARG A 90 9.17 -4.55 0.45
CA ARG A 90 8.33 -4.87 -0.71
C ARG A 90 8.46 -3.86 -1.83
N ASN A 91 8.39 -4.34 -3.08
CA ASN A 91 8.28 -3.51 -4.27
C ASN A 91 6.82 -3.25 -4.63
N TYR A 92 6.49 -1.98 -4.84
CA TYR A 92 5.19 -1.50 -5.27
C TYR A 92 5.32 -0.89 -6.66
N LYS A 93 4.41 -1.24 -7.57
CA LYS A 93 4.26 -0.60 -8.87
C LYS A 93 3.18 0.45 -8.73
N LEU A 94 3.54 1.72 -8.82
CA LEU A 94 2.66 2.86 -8.58
C LEU A 94 2.35 3.57 -9.90
N PRO A 95 1.13 3.41 -10.44
CA PRO A 95 0.67 4.18 -11.59
C PRO A 95 0.61 5.68 -11.30
N ARG A 96 1.06 6.50 -12.24
CA ARG A 96 0.91 7.96 -12.19
C ARG A 96 -0.56 8.34 -12.22
N GLN A 97 -0.92 9.31 -11.39
CA GLN A 97 -2.23 9.92 -11.33
C GLN A 97 -2.19 11.31 -11.96
N GLN A 98 -3.28 11.70 -12.60
CA GLN A 98 -3.46 13.09 -12.99
C GLN A 98 -3.73 13.94 -11.76
N THR A 99 -3.00 15.04 -11.63
CA THR A 99 -3.16 16.00 -10.53
C THR A 99 -3.38 17.39 -11.09
N THR A 100 -4.14 18.22 -10.35
CA THR A 100 -4.36 19.63 -10.69
C THR A 100 -3.44 20.56 -9.91
N THR A 101 -2.89 20.08 -8.79
CA THR A 101 -2.06 20.84 -7.87
C THR A 101 -0.60 20.95 -8.32
N GLY A 102 -0.24 20.34 -9.44
CA GLY A 102 1.13 20.31 -9.94
C GLY A 102 2.08 19.54 -9.01
N ALA A 103 1.59 18.59 -8.21
CA ALA A 103 2.43 17.60 -7.55
C ALA A 103 2.34 16.29 -8.32
N ASP A 104 3.46 15.58 -8.49
CA ASP A 104 3.40 14.25 -9.08
C ASP A 104 2.87 13.27 -8.05
N ARG A 105 1.79 12.56 -8.39
CA ARG A 105 1.18 11.55 -7.51
C ARG A 105 1.21 10.20 -8.20
N PHE A 106 1.62 9.18 -7.46
CA PHE A 106 1.64 7.80 -7.92
C PHE A 106 0.86 6.94 -6.93
N TYR A 107 -0.23 6.35 -7.39
CA TYR A 107 -1.16 5.62 -6.54
C TYR A 107 -1.49 4.27 -7.15
N ASP A 108 -1.34 3.23 -6.34
CA ASP A 108 -1.79 1.89 -6.67
C ASP A 108 -2.97 1.49 -5.78
N ALA A 109 -4.15 1.37 -6.39
CA ALA A 109 -5.36 0.96 -5.69
C ALA A 109 -5.28 -0.47 -5.14
N ALA A 110 -4.47 -1.34 -5.77
CA ALA A 110 -4.35 -2.74 -5.34
C ALA A 110 -3.55 -2.89 -4.05
N SER A 111 -2.48 -2.11 -3.84
CA SER A 111 -1.76 -2.08 -2.56
C SER A 111 -2.32 -1.04 -1.59
N GLY A 112 -2.94 0.02 -2.10
CA GLY A 112 -3.36 1.19 -1.34
C GLY A 112 -2.22 2.19 -1.09
N MET A 113 -1.05 2.01 -1.70
CA MET A 113 0.11 2.89 -1.54
C MET A 113 -0.04 4.13 -2.42
N ASP A 114 0.20 5.29 -1.82
CA ASP A 114 0.04 6.60 -2.46
C ASP A 114 1.26 7.47 -2.19
N LEU A 115 2.11 7.60 -3.20
CA LEU A 115 3.30 8.42 -3.17
C LEU A 115 3.00 9.79 -3.77
N VAL A 116 3.20 10.84 -2.99
CA VAL A 116 3.10 12.24 -3.44
C VAL A 116 4.49 12.85 -3.46
N VAL A 117 4.92 13.32 -4.62
CA VAL A 117 6.22 13.96 -4.85
C VAL A 117 6.01 15.43 -5.19
N ILE A 118 6.61 16.30 -4.40
CA ILE A 118 6.72 17.73 -4.66
C ILE A 118 8.19 18.07 -4.96
N PRO A 119 8.49 19.24 -5.57
CA PRO A 119 9.85 19.53 -6.04
C PRO A 119 10.95 19.40 -4.98
N ALA A 120 10.65 19.65 -3.70
CA ALA A 120 11.64 19.59 -2.62
C ALA A 120 11.60 18.31 -1.78
N LYS A 121 10.53 17.50 -1.84
CA LYS A 121 10.34 16.34 -0.95
C LYS A 121 9.24 15.39 -1.43
N ALA A 122 9.19 14.19 -0.89
CA ALA A 122 8.14 13.21 -1.10
C ALA A 122 7.48 12.80 0.23
N MET A 123 6.24 12.33 0.13
CA MET A 123 5.42 11.83 1.22
C MET A 123 4.76 10.52 0.77
N LEU A 124 4.74 9.53 1.66
CA LEU A 124 4.12 8.24 1.40
C LEU A 124 2.91 8.04 2.32
N PHE A 125 1.79 7.72 1.72
CA PHE A 125 0.54 7.40 2.40
C PHE A 125 0.11 5.98 2.07
N THR A 126 -0.73 5.43 2.94
CA THR A 126 -1.55 4.25 2.66
C THR A 126 -3.02 4.64 2.76
N HIS A 127 -3.85 4.01 1.94
CA HIS A 127 -5.32 4.09 1.97
C HIS A 127 -5.94 2.85 2.64
N ARG A 128 -5.11 1.96 3.18
CA ARG A 128 -5.53 0.85 4.03
C ARG A 128 -5.94 1.36 5.42
N ASP A 129 -6.86 0.65 6.07
CA ASP A 129 -7.21 0.83 7.47
C ASP A 129 -7.52 2.27 7.91
N GLY A 130 -8.27 3.01 7.07
CA GLY A 130 -8.65 4.41 7.35
C GLY A 130 -7.62 5.46 6.94
N GLY A 131 -6.49 5.01 6.39
CA GLY A 131 -5.45 5.83 5.82
C GLY A 131 -4.46 6.39 6.84
N SER A 132 -3.17 6.32 6.51
CA SER A 132 -2.11 6.84 7.38
C SER A 132 -0.91 7.33 6.56
N ARG A 133 -0.12 8.21 7.16
CA ARG A 133 1.15 8.66 6.57
C ARG A 133 2.26 7.74 7.06
N LEU A 134 2.89 7.02 6.13
CA LEU A 134 3.89 5.99 6.41
C LEU A 134 5.32 6.54 6.40
N ALA A 135 5.57 7.58 5.60
CA ALA A 135 6.84 8.29 5.56
C ALA A 135 6.60 9.75 5.16
N ASP A 136 7.39 10.65 5.75
CA ASP A 136 7.30 12.09 5.52
C ASP A 136 8.66 12.71 5.25
N GLU A 137 8.65 13.86 4.58
CA GLU A 137 9.82 14.69 4.29
C GLU A 137 10.96 13.88 3.67
N CYS A 138 10.60 12.99 2.75
CA CYS A 138 11.56 12.16 2.05
C CYS A 138 12.31 12.96 1.00
N ALA A 139 13.64 12.93 1.03
CA ALA A 139 14.48 13.62 0.07
C ALA A 139 15.68 12.75 -0.32
N THR A 140 16.16 12.92 -1.54
CA THR A 140 17.45 12.35 -1.95
C THR A 140 18.58 13.16 -1.34
N GLN A 141 19.78 12.57 -1.29
CA GLN A 141 20.98 13.27 -0.84
C GLN A 141 21.21 14.58 -1.63
N ALA A 142 21.01 14.52 -2.95
CA ALA A 142 21.13 15.66 -3.84
C ALA A 142 20.12 16.78 -3.53
N MET A 143 18.90 16.42 -3.14
CA MET A 143 17.89 17.40 -2.75
C MET A 143 18.24 18.05 -1.41
N ALA A 144 18.66 17.26 -0.42
CA ALA A 144 18.97 17.73 0.92
C ALA A 144 20.24 18.61 0.97
N GLU A 145 21.31 18.22 0.26
CA GLU A 145 22.62 18.88 0.39
C GLU A 145 22.90 19.90 -0.73
N GLN A 146 22.35 19.68 -1.92
CA GLN A 146 22.70 20.47 -3.11
C GLN A 146 21.53 21.35 -3.57
N ASN A 147 20.46 21.44 -2.78
CA ASN A 147 19.22 22.15 -3.12
C ASN A 147 18.67 21.78 -4.52
N LYS A 148 18.93 20.56 -4.98
CA LYS A 148 18.37 20.08 -6.25
C LYS A 148 16.88 19.79 -6.06
N LEU A 149 16.12 19.99 -7.13
CA LEU A 149 14.71 19.61 -7.15
C LEU A 149 14.57 18.14 -7.58
N ALA A 150 13.55 17.47 -7.06
CA ALA A 150 13.11 16.17 -7.53
C ALA A 150 12.85 16.21 -9.04
N PRO A 151 13.19 15.15 -9.79
CA PRO A 151 13.01 15.07 -11.24
C PRO A 151 11.53 14.84 -11.61
N THR A 152 10.65 15.74 -11.18
CA THR A 152 9.20 15.71 -11.40
C THR A 152 8.83 16.48 -12.65
N GLN A 153 7.67 16.19 -13.24
CA GLN A 153 7.10 16.98 -14.33
C GLN A 153 6.90 18.44 -13.88
N SER A 154 6.47 18.61 -12.63
CA SER A 154 6.28 19.91 -11.99
C SER A 154 7.57 20.72 -11.88
N ALA A 155 8.69 20.08 -11.57
CA ALA A 155 9.98 20.75 -11.52
C ALA A 155 10.45 21.21 -12.91
N GLU A 156 10.04 20.55 -13.99
CA GLU A 156 10.31 21.01 -15.35
C GLU A 156 9.54 22.29 -15.68
N LEU A 157 8.28 22.40 -15.25
CA LEU A 157 7.49 23.62 -15.42
C LEU A 157 8.12 24.82 -14.69
N ILE A 158 8.67 24.61 -13.49
CA ILE A 158 9.37 25.67 -12.72
C ILE A 158 10.61 26.16 -13.48
N LYS A 159 11.36 25.27 -14.14
CA LYS A 159 12.58 25.63 -14.90
C LYS A 159 12.29 26.43 -16.17
N VAL A 160 11.11 26.26 -16.78
CA VAL A 160 10.73 27.00 -17.99
C VAL A 160 10.31 28.45 -17.68
N THR A 161 9.99 28.75 -16.41
CA THR A 161 9.44 30.05 -16.01
C THR A 161 10.50 31.02 -15.46
N ASN A 162 11.77 30.60 -15.34
CA ASN A 162 12.91 31.46 -14.99
C ASN A 162 13.83 31.65 -16.20
#